data_AF-A0A914FWH3-F1
#
_entry.id   AF-A0A914FWH3-F1
#
_cell.length_a   1.000
_cell.length_b   1.000
_cell.length_c   1.000
_cell.angle_alpha   90.00
_cell.angle_beta   90.00
_cell.angle_gamma   90.00
#
_symmetry.space_group_name_H-M   'P 1'
#
loop_
_entity.id
_entity.type
_entity.pdbx_description
1 polymer ?
#
loop_
_entity_poly.entity_id
_entity_poly.type
_entity_poly.pdbx_seq_one_letter_code
_entity_poly.pdbx_strand_id
1 'polypeptide(L)'
;MGILGLSKDKRELGYINYCVSFGFAITLNSLLAFAVARRSTKMLQSYRKVFVFHIVIDYCLTLISVLTMVQPIGATLNGDPIFFHIIGGLIYSPPQPWTTILATIAVFFAIYNITTAPVSFIYRYLIICHNYELTTLPFIGLCIFAGIGPLGYASTILIKELSTRNLEDEAVSLFNNSDWLGSDGKPPNFELSTRNLEDEAMSLFNNSDWLGSDGNPPNFGVMYTSKTSVNTYITPVTVFISYSIVIYCTIWISLKMWKLRAMQANSTGRNRRSQSQLQTVLFCQALIPFLTSGVSTLAIQIGKIFGLSQPWWFFYLNLINTWSPVVNPLVALIVIAPYRKFVLHPFNSKVETSSTNVHPQRKHESTLMSNRNHNSNNIIKVVGK
;
A
#
# COMPACT_ATOMS: atom_id res chain seq x y z
N MET A 1 -18.39 -18.02 23.43
CA MET A 1 -18.88 -19.08 22.52
C MET A 1 -19.38 -18.56 21.15
N GLY A 2 -18.90 -17.41 20.63
CA GLY A 2 -19.42 -16.81 19.37
C GLY A 2 -18.41 -16.63 18.23
N ILE A 3 -17.23 -17.24 18.35
CA ILE A 3 -16.03 -16.90 17.54
C ILE A 3 -15.78 -17.88 16.39
N LEU A 4 -16.30 -19.10 16.50
CA LEU A 4 -16.14 -20.16 15.49
C LEU A 4 -17.27 -20.11 14.44
N GLY A 5 -17.68 -18.92 14.01
CA GLY A 5 -18.94 -18.71 13.29
C GLY A 5 -18.82 -17.88 12.00
N LEU A 6 -17.66 -17.86 11.34
CA LEU A 6 -17.69 -17.50 9.92
C LEU A 6 -18.41 -18.65 9.22
N SER A 7 -19.67 -18.43 8.86
CA SER A 7 -20.42 -19.39 8.04
C SER A 7 -19.58 -19.78 6.83
N LYS A 8 -19.74 -21.01 6.35
CA LYS A 8 -19.08 -21.51 5.14
C LYS A 8 -19.14 -20.47 4.02
N ASP A 9 -20.29 -19.82 3.87
CA ASP A 9 -20.55 -18.74 2.92
C ASP A 9 -19.57 -17.55 3.03
N LYS A 10 -19.19 -17.13 4.25
CA LYS A 10 -18.25 -16.02 4.42
C LYS A 10 -16.82 -16.39 4.01
N ARG A 11 -16.41 -17.63 4.24
CA ARG A 11 -15.09 -18.12 3.79
C ARG A 11 -15.03 -18.17 2.27
N GLU A 12 -16.08 -18.73 1.65
CA GLU A 12 -16.22 -18.77 0.20
C GLU A 12 -16.27 -17.36 -0.40
N LEU A 13 -17.02 -16.44 0.21
CA LEU A 13 -17.06 -15.04 -0.19
C LEU A 13 -15.68 -14.38 -0.11
N GLY A 14 -14.94 -14.63 0.96
CA GLY A 14 -13.56 -14.14 1.10
C GLY A 14 -12.69 -14.67 -0.03
N TYR A 15 -12.71 -15.97 -0.29
CA TYR A 15 -11.95 -16.59 -1.38
C TYR A 15 -12.28 -15.98 -2.76
N ILE A 16 -13.56 -15.91 -3.10
CA ILE A 16 -14.05 -15.30 -4.35
C ILE A 16 -13.55 -13.86 -4.44
N ASN A 17 -13.67 -13.08 -3.36
CA ASN A 17 -13.21 -11.69 -3.32
C ASN A 17 -11.70 -11.57 -3.63
N TYR A 18 -10.85 -12.40 -3.02
CA TYR A 18 -9.41 -12.40 -3.31
C TYR A 18 -9.11 -12.76 -4.76
N CYS A 19 -9.75 -13.79 -5.32
CA CYS A 19 -9.55 -14.20 -6.70
C CYS A 19 -9.98 -13.09 -7.68
N VAL A 20 -11.13 -12.47 -7.44
CA VAL A 20 -11.64 -11.35 -8.24
C VAL A 20 -10.71 -10.14 -8.11
N SER A 21 -10.35 -9.73 -6.90
CA SER A 21 -9.46 -8.58 -6.69
C SER A 21 -8.09 -8.82 -7.31
N PHE A 22 -7.56 -10.04 -7.25
CA PHE A 22 -6.31 -10.43 -7.91
C PHE A 22 -6.38 -10.26 -9.43
N GLY A 23 -7.41 -10.82 -10.07
CA GLY A 23 -7.59 -10.72 -11.52
C GLY A 23 -7.68 -9.28 -12.00
N PHE A 24 -8.45 -8.45 -11.28
CA PHE A 24 -8.53 -7.01 -11.57
C PHE A 24 -7.21 -6.28 -11.31
N ALA A 25 -6.52 -6.57 -10.21
CA ALA A 25 -5.26 -5.93 -9.86
C ALA A 25 -4.18 -6.19 -10.92
N ILE A 26 -4.01 -7.45 -11.35
CA ILE A 26 -3.07 -7.81 -12.42
C ILE A 26 -3.42 -7.10 -13.73
N THR A 27 -4.70 -7.14 -14.13
CA THR A 27 -5.16 -6.57 -15.39
C THR A 27 -4.99 -5.06 -15.44
N LEU A 28 -5.43 -4.35 -14.40
CA LEU A 28 -5.37 -2.89 -14.36
C LEU A 28 -3.95 -2.37 -14.18
N ASN A 29 -3.12 -3.02 -13.35
CA ASN A 29 -1.71 -2.65 -13.24
C ASN A 29 -0.95 -2.90 -14.55
N SER A 30 -1.27 -3.96 -15.29
CA SER A 30 -0.70 -4.23 -16.61
C SER A 30 -1.09 -3.16 -17.62
N LEU A 31 -2.37 -2.79 -17.63
CA LEU A 31 -2.88 -1.74 -18.50
C LEU A 31 -2.28 -0.37 -18.16
N LEU A 32 -2.14 -0.04 -16.88
CA LEU A 32 -1.47 1.17 -16.43
C LEU A 32 0.01 1.15 -16.81
N ALA A 33 0.72 0.05 -16.60
CA ALA A 33 2.13 -0.10 -16.99
C ALA A 33 2.31 0.15 -18.49
N PHE A 34 1.44 -0.42 -19.31
CA PHE A 34 1.43 -0.20 -20.75
C PHE A 34 1.14 1.26 -21.12
N ALA A 35 0.15 1.89 -20.49
CA ALA A 35 -0.18 3.30 -20.70
C ALA A 35 0.97 4.24 -20.31
N VAL A 36 1.62 3.98 -19.18
CA VAL A 36 2.81 4.70 -18.69
C VAL A 36 3.98 4.53 -19.67
N ALA A 37 4.18 3.33 -20.21
CA ALA A 37 5.26 3.06 -21.17
C ALA A 37 5.04 3.75 -22.53
N ARG A 38 3.79 3.81 -23.02
CA ARG A 38 3.49 4.27 -24.39
C ARG A 38 3.00 5.71 -24.51
N ARG A 39 2.41 6.32 -23.47
CA ARG A 39 1.65 7.58 -23.60
C ARG A 39 2.05 8.67 -22.59
N SER A 40 3.23 8.56 -21.98
CA SER A 40 3.72 9.59 -21.07
C SER A 40 4.11 10.88 -21.81
N THR A 41 3.33 11.95 -21.63
CA THR A 41 3.69 13.30 -22.13
C THR A 41 4.94 13.82 -21.42
N LYS A 42 5.63 14.84 -21.97
CA LYS A 42 6.82 15.44 -21.33
C LYS A 42 6.59 15.82 -19.86
N MET A 43 5.40 16.35 -19.53
CA MET A 43 5.04 16.70 -18.15
C MET A 43 4.83 15.46 -17.25
N LEU A 44 4.30 14.37 -17.81
CA LEU A 44 4.08 13.11 -17.09
C LEU A 44 5.35 12.25 -16.98
N GLN A 45 6.37 12.48 -17.82
CA GLN A 45 7.63 11.73 -17.79
C GLN A 45 8.34 11.87 -16.45
N SER A 46 8.32 13.06 -15.84
CA SER A 46 8.86 13.27 -14.49
C SER A 46 8.13 12.42 -13.44
N TYR A 47 6.85 12.08 -13.65
CA TYR A 47 6.06 11.23 -12.73
C TYR A 47 6.12 9.74 -13.05
N ARG A 48 6.76 9.34 -14.16
CA ARG A 48 6.84 7.94 -14.60
C ARG A 48 7.43 7.02 -13.53
N LYS A 49 8.48 7.48 -12.85
CA LYS A 49 9.16 6.71 -11.78
C LYS A 49 8.21 6.37 -10.64
N VAL A 50 7.36 7.32 -10.25
CA VAL A 50 6.34 7.14 -9.21
C VAL A 50 5.30 6.12 -9.62
N PHE A 51 4.80 6.18 -10.87
CA PHE A 51 3.84 5.19 -11.36
C PHE A 51 4.43 3.78 -11.42
N VAL A 52 5.64 3.64 -11.94
CA VAL A 52 6.34 2.35 -11.99
C VAL A 52 6.54 1.79 -10.58
N PHE A 53 6.92 2.63 -9.63
CA PHE A 53 7.06 2.22 -8.24
C PHE A 53 5.75 1.67 -7.66
N HIS A 54 4.63 2.40 -7.78
CA HIS A 54 3.33 1.91 -7.33
C HIS A 54 2.93 0.58 -7.98
N ILE A 55 3.10 0.46 -9.30
CA ILE A 55 2.79 -0.78 -10.04
C ILE A 55 3.59 -1.97 -9.50
N VAL A 56 4.89 -1.78 -9.23
CA VAL A 56 5.74 -2.85 -8.69
C VAL A 56 5.27 -3.26 -7.29
N ILE A 57 4.98 -2.29 -6.41
CA ILE A 57 4.48 -2.59 -5.06
C ILE A 57 3.11 -3.27 -5.11
N ASP A 58 2.21 -2.79 -5.97
CA ASP A 58 0.89 -3.39 -6.17
C ASP A 58 1.00 -4.83 -6.70
N TYR A 59 1.94 -5.13 -7.61
CA TYR A 59 2.21 -6.50 -8.04
C TYR A 59 2.76 -7.39 -6.93
N CYS A 60 3.75 -6.91 -6.16
CA CYS A 60 4.29 -7.67 -5.05
C CYS A 60 3.22 -7.98 -4.00
N LEU A 61 2.41 -6.97 -3.64
CA LEU A 61 1.30 -7.13 -2.71
C LEU A 61 0.23 -8.09 -3.25
N THR A 62 -0.12 -7.98 -4.53
CA THR A 62 -1.11 -8.85 -5.18
C THR A 62 -0.63 -10.31 -5.23
N LEU A 63 0.64 -10.52 -5.59
CA LEU A 63 1.26 -11.85 -5.64
C LEU A 63 1.29 -12.49 -4.26
N ILE A 64 1.82 -11.80 -3.24
CA ILE A 64 1.87 -12.36 -1.89
C ILE A 64 0.47 -12.58 -1.31
N SER A 65 -0.50 -11.72 -1.62
CA SER A 65 -1.88 -11.89 -1.16
C SER A 65 -2.53 -13.14 -1.74
N VAL A 66 -2.23 -13.54 -2.98
CA VAL A 66 -2.74 -14.80 -3.55
C VAL A 66 -1.96 -16.02 -3.09
N LEU A 67 -0.64 -15.91 -2.93
CA LEU A 67 0.16 -17.01 -2.41
C LEU A 67 -0.25 -17.37 -0.98
N THR A 68 -0.62 -16.36 -0.19
CA THR A 68 -0.90 -16.54 1.23
C THR A 68 -2.39 -16.59 1.54
N MET A 69 -3.25 -15.88 0.80
CA MET A 69 -4.68 -15.65 1.10
C MET A 69 -4.93 -15.48 2.59
N VAL A 70 -4.11 -14.64 3.21
CA VAL A 70 -4.12 -14.43 4.65
C VAL A 70 -5.44 -13.78 5.06
N GLN A 71 -6.33 -14.58 5.61
CA GLN A 71 -7.55 -14.10 6.23
C GLN A 71 -7.32 -13.95 7.73
N PRO A 72 -7.35 -12.71 8.27
CA PRO A 72 -7.32 -12.53 9.71
C PRO A 72 -8.65 -13.04 10.27
N ILE A 73 -8.60 -14.18 10.95
CA ILE A 73 -9.70 -14.62 11.80
C ILE A 73 -9.43 -14.08 13.19
N GLY A 74 -10.30 -13.16 13.57
CA GLY A 74 -10.41 -12.70 14.92
C GLY A 74 -11.00 -13.73 15.85
N ALA A 75 -10.30 -14.00 16.94
CA ALA A 75 -10.84 -14.68 18.08
C ALA A 75 -10.63 -13.87 19.35
N THR A 76 -11.35 -14.21 20.40
CA THR A 76 -10.99 -13.82 21.75
C THR A 76 -10.80 -15.08 22.58
N LEU A 77 -9.72 -15.14 23.35
CA LEU A 77 -9.44 -16.19 24.31
C LEU A 77 -9.28 -15.53 25.67
N ASN A 78 -10.15 -15.88 26.63
CA ASN A 78 -10.18 -15.26 27.95
C ASN A 78 -10.34 -13.71 27.92
N GLY A 79 -11.04 -13.19 26.90
CA GLY A 79 -11.23 -11.76 26.69
C GLY A 79 -10.12 -11.07 25.89
N ASP A 80 -8.97 -11.73 25.71
CA ASP A 80 -7.86 -11.19 24.92
C ASP A 80 -8.06 -11.47 23.42
N PRO A 81 -7.94 -10.46 22.54
CA PRO A 81 -8.08 -10.66 21.10
C PRO A 81 -6.89 -11.44 20.53
N ILE A 82 -7.17 -12.63 20.00
CA ILE A 82 -6.24 -13.46 19.24
C ILE A 82 -6.51 -13.26 17.75
N PHE A 83 -5.45 -13.16 16.96
CA PHE A 83 -5.55 -13.04 15.50
C PHE A 83 -4.95 -14.26 14.86
N PHE A 84 -5.82 -15.13 14.37
CA PHE A 84 -5.43 -16.21 13.48
C PHE A 84 -5.24 -15.67 12.08
N HIS A 85 -4.24 -16.17 11.37
CA HIS A 85 -4.11 -15.94 9.94
C HIS A 85 -4.26 -17.29 9.27
N ILE A 86 -5.41 -17.54 8.65
CA ILE A 86 -5.53 -18.73 7.81
C ILE A 86 -4.76 -18.44 6.53
N ILE A 87 -3.77 -19.28 6.24
CA ILE A 87 -3.10 -19.32 4.94
C ILE A 87 -3.85 -20.33 4.07
N GLY A 88 -4.75 -19.85 3.22
CA GLY A 88 -5.58 -20.66 2.33
C GLY A 88 -5.25 -20.48 0.85
N GLY A 89 -4.05 -19.97 0.55
CA GLY A 89 -3.65 -19.57 -0.79
C GLY A 89 -3.35 -20.73 -1.75
N LEU A 90 -2.70 -20.40 -2.87
CA LEU A 90 -2.17 -21.41 -3.80
C LEU A 90 -1.23 -22.40 -3.11
N ILE A 91 -0.55 -21.95 -2.05
CA ILE A 91 0.26 -22.82 -1.19
C ILE A 91 -0.64 -23.28 -0.05
N TYR A 92 -1.26 -24.45 -0.23
CA TYR A 92 -2.09 -25.06 0.80
C TYR A 92 -1.20 -25.52 1.97
N SER A 93 -1.42 -24.94 3.15
CA SER A 93 -0.73 -25.27 4.41
C SER A 93 0.80 -25.45 4.28
N PRO A 94 1.55 -24.36 3.97
CA PRO A 94 3.00 -24.45 3.88
C PRO A 94 3.59 -25.01 5.18
N PRO A 95 4.54 -25.96 5.12
CA PRO A 95 5.19 -26.43 6.33
C PRO A 95 5.89 -25.26 7.01
N GLN A 96 5.93 -25.29 8.32
CA GLN A 96 6.72 -24.31 9.04
C GLN A 96 8.21 -24.51 8.74
N PRO A 97 9.04 -23.45 8.63
CA PRO A 97 8.79 -22.04 8.97
C PRO A 97 8.20 -21.18 7.83
N TRP A 98 7.84 -21.77 6.69
CA TRP A 98 7.46 -21.02 5.49
C TRP A 98 6.17 -20.21 5.66
N THR A 99 5.20 -20.75 6.40
CA THR A 99 3.96 -20.03 6.76
C THR A 99 4.26 -18.69 7.43
N THR A 100 5.15 -18.69 8.43
CA THR A 100 5.57 -17.46 9.13
C THR A 100 6.29 -16.48 8.20
N ILE A 101 7.21 -16.98 7.38
CA ILE A 101 7.96 -16.15 6.44
C ILE A 101 7.01 -15.48 5.45
N LEU A 102 6.08 -16.24 4.87
CA LEU A 102 5.09 -15.74 3.94
C LEU A 102 4.13 -14.72 4.56
N ALA A 103 3.64 -15.00 5.78
CA ALA A 103 2.80 -14.05 6.52
C ALA A 103 3.56 -12.74 6.83
N THR A 104 4.82 -12.85 7.23
CA THR A 104 5.71 -11.71 7.47
C THR A 104 5.90 -10.87 6.20
N ILE A 105 6.14 -11.50 5.06
CA ILE A 105 6.27 -10.82 3.76
C ILE A 105 4.94 -10.14 3.37
N ALA A 106 3.80 -10.79 3.59
CA ALA A 106 2.49 -10.22 3.29
C ALA A 106 2.25 -8.95 4.12
N VAL A 107 2.54 -9.01 5.41
CA VAL A 107 2.45 -7.88 6.33
C VAL A 107 3.41 -6.75 5.93
N PHE A 108 4.66 -7.07 5.55
CA PHE A 108 5.61 -6.10 5.04
C PHE A 108 5.04 -5.31 3.86
N PHE A 109 4.54 -5.99 2.82
CA PHE A 109 3.99 -5.31 1.65
C PHE A 109 2.69 -4.57 1.94
N ALA A 110 1.86 -5.06 2.87
CA ALA A 110 0.65 -4.35 3.28
C ALA A 110 0.98 -3.00 3.92
N ILE A 111 1.96 -2.95 4.83
CA ILE A 111 2.40 -1.69 5.46
C ILE A 111 3.19 -0.83 4.47
N TYR A 112 4.05 -1.45 3.64
CA TYR A 112 4.82 -0.72 2.65
C TYR A 112 3.93 -0.04 1.60
N ASN A 113 2.81 -0.67 1.21
CA ASN A 113 1.79 -0.04 0.38
C ASN A 113 1.25 1.26 1.00
N ILE A 114 1.02 1.31 2.32
CA ILE A 114 0.60 2.53 3.02
C ILE A 114 1.68 3.61 2.94
N THR A 115 2.96 3.24 3.09
CA THR A 115 4.07 4.21 3.01
C THR A 115 4.43 4.62 1.58
N THR A 116 3.89 3.98 0.53
CA THR A 116 4.06 4.48 -0.84
C THR A 116 3.37 5.82 -1.09
N ALA A 117 2.26 6.09 -0.40
CA ALA A 117 1.53 7.33 -0.52
C ALA A 117 2.38 8.56 -0.13
N PRO A 118 3.00 8.64 1.07
CA PRO A 118 3.87 9.77 1.40
C PRO A 118 5.07 9.89 0.45
N VAL A 119 5.68 8.79 -0.01
CA VAL A 119 6.77 8.84 -1.02
C VAL A 119 6.33 9.57 -2.28
N SER A 120 5.16 9.20 -2.82
CA SER A 120 4.56 9.83 -3.99
C SER A 120 4.29 11.32 -3.76
N PHE A 121 3.82 11.71 -2.57
CA PHE A 121 3.51 13.09 -2.22
C PHE A 121 4.75 13.96 -1.97
N ILE A 122 5.78 13.41 -1.33
CA ILE A 122 7.08 14.08 -1.16
C ILE A 122 7.68 14.36 -2.54
N TYR A 123 7.70 13.37 -3.43
CA TYR A 123 8.21 13.55 -4.79
C TYR A 123 7.46 14.65 -5.55
N ARG A 124 6.12 14.66 -5.47
CA ARG A 124 5.28 15.72 -6.07
C ARG A 124 5.54 17.08 -5.46
N TYR A 125 5.69 17.15 -4.14
CA TYR A 125 5.98 18.39 -3.41
C TYR A 125 7.32 18.98 -3.89
N LEU A 126 8.36 18.16 -4.06
CA LEU A 126 9.67 18.60 -4.54
C LEU A 126 9.59 19.13 -5.98
N ILE A 127 8.86 18.45 -6.87
CA ILE A 127 8.67 18.94 -8.24
C ILE A 127 7.87 20.24 -8.28
N ILE A 128 6.73 20.34 -7.57
CA ILE A 128 5.79 21.46 -7.72
C ILE A 128 6.24 22.69 -6.91
N CYS A 129 6.65 22.49 -5.65
CA CYS A 129 6.98 23.59 -4.76
C CYS A 129 8.40 24.10 -4.96
N HIS A 130 9.34 23.19 -5.27
CA HIS A 130 10.77 23.46 -5.36
C HIS A 130 11.34 23.36 -6.78
N ASN A 131 10.54 22.97 -7.78
CA ASN A 131 11.01 22.76 -9.16
C ASN A 131 12.21 21.80 -9.23
N TYR A 132 12.22 20.81 -8.32
CA TYR A 132 13.32 19.86 -8.16
C TYR A 132 12.82 18.45 -8.52
N GLU A 133 13.31 17.92 -9.64
CA GLU A 133 13.05 16.53 -10.03
C GLU A 133 14.14 15.62 -9.44
N LEU A 134 13.74 14.66 -8.60
CA LEU A 134 14.69 13.69 -8.07
C LEU A 134 15.20 12.81 -9.22
N THR A 135 16.52 12.68 -9.28
CA THR A 135 17.16 11.65 -10.10
C THR A 135 16.78 10.25 -9.60
N THR A 136 17.06 9.22 -10.39
CA THR A 136 16.62 7.85 -10.09
C THR A 136 17.19 7.33 -8.76
N LEU A 137 18.45 7.64 -8.45
CA LEU A 137 19.11 7.15 -7.23
C LEU A 137 18.51 7.74 -5.94
N PRO A 138 18.37 9.06 -5.76
CA PRO A 138 17.67 9.64 -4.62
C PRO A 138 16.23 9.16 -4.48
N PHE A 139 15.52 8.95 -5.60
CA PHE A 139 14.17 8.41 -5.56
C PHE A 139 14.13 6.97 -5.03
N ILE A 140 15.06 6.11 -5.48
CA ILE A 140 15.22 4.75 -4.93
C ILE A 140 15.58 4.82 -3.43
N GLY A 141 16.49 5.72 -3.04
CA GLY A 141 16.84 5.94 -1.64
C GLY A 141 15.62 6.33 -0.78
N LEU A 142 14.76 7.21 -1.29
CA LEU A 142 13.50 7.57 -0.64
C LEU A 142 12.54 6.37 -0.51
N CYS A 143 12.45 5.52 -1.53
CA CYS A 143 11.63 4.30 -1.48
C CYS A 143 12.16 3.31 -0.43
N ILE A 144 13.48 3.05 -0.43
CA ILE A 144 14.13 2.17 0.57
C ILE A 144 13.89 2.72 1.98
N PHE A 145 14.08 4.02 2.19
CA PHE A 145 13.84 4.66 3.48
C PHE A 145 12.40 4.46 3.96
N ALA A 146 11.40 4.61 3.08
CA ALA A 146 10.00 4.34 3.39
C ALA A 146 9.70 2.86 3.68
N GLY A 147 10.58 1.95 3.26
CA GLY A 147 10.53 0.51 3.54
C GLY A 147 11.15 0.09 4.88
N ILE A 148 11.98 0.94 5.51
CA ILE A 148 12.66 0.61 6.78
C ILE A 148 11.64 0.34 7.90
N GLY A 149 10.62 1.20 8.05
CA GLY A 149 9.56 1.01 9.05
C GLY A 149 8.79 -0.31 8.87
N PRO A 150 8.21 -0.57 7.68
CA PRO A 150 7.61 -1.87 7.35
C PRO A 150 8.54 -3.06 7.60
N LEU A 151 9.82 -2.94 7.25
CA LEU A 151 10.81 -4.00 7.45
C LEU A 151 11.06 -4.27 8.93
N GLY A 152 11.26 -3.22 9.74
CA GLY A 152 11.42 -3.36 11.18
C GLY A 152 10.23 -4.06 11.82
N TYR A 153 9.01 -3.71 11.40
CA TYR A 153 7.78 -4.36 11.85
C TYR A 153 7.69 -5.84 11.47
N ALA A 154 8.01 -6.16 10.22
CA ALA A 154 8.02 -7.53 9.73
C ALA A 154 9.07 -8.37 10.48
N SER A 155 10.25 -7.81 10.72
CA SER A 155 11.33 -8.47 11.46
C SER A 155 10.96 -8.77 12.91
N THR A 156 10.24 -7.89 13.62
CA THR A 156 9.83 -8.19 15.01
C THR A 156 8.81 -9.32 15.08
N ILE A 157 7.92 -9.45 14.09
CA ILE A 157 7.00 -10.59 13.97
C ILE A 157 7.81 -11.88 13.76
N LEU A 158 8.73 -11.87 12.80
CA LEU A 158 9.55 -13.04 12.46
C LEU A 158 10.42 -13.48 13.64
N ILE A 159 11.11 -12.55 14.31
CA ILE A 159 11.98 -12.86 15.47
C ILE A 159 11.16 -13.44 16.61
N LYS A 160 10.01 -12.83 16.93
CA LYS A 160 9.12 -13.33 18.00
C LYS A 160 8.71 -14.78 17.72
N GLU A 161 8.32 -15.05 16.48
CA GLU A 161 7.88 -16.38 16.09
C GLU A 161 9.00 -17.43 16.08
N LEU A 162 10.19 -17.08 15.57
CA LEU A 162 11.36 -17.96 15.63
C LEU A 162 11.81 -18.21 17.08
N SER A 163 11.69 -17.22 17.97
CA SER A 163 12.02 -17.37 19.38
C SER A 163 11.04 -18.27 20.12
N THR A 164 9.73 -18.19 19.83
CA THR A 164 8.73 -19.06 20.47
C THR A 164 8.93 -20.52 20.09
N ARG A 165 9.32 -20.80 18.83
CA ARG A 165 9.60 -22.16 18.35
C ARG A 165 10.76 -22.83 19.07
N ASN A 166 11.87 -22.11 19.22
CA ASN A 166 13.04 -22.68 19.90
C ASN A 166 12.70 -23.10 21.34
N LEU A 167 11.81 -22.37 22.01
CA LEU A 167 11.33 -22.72 23.36
C LEU A 167 10.41 -23.94 23.35
N GLU A 168 9.55 -24.08 22.34
CA GLU A 168 8.69 -25.27 22.18
C GLU A 168 9.52 -26.51 21.89
N ASP A 169 10.48 -26.43 20.97
CA ASP A 169 11.38 -27.54 20.65
C ASP A 169 12.24 -27.95 21.86
N GLU A 170 12.74 -26.95 22.63
CA GLU A 170 13.45 -27.19 23.88
C GLU A 170 12.55 -27.87 24.92
N ALA A 171 11.32 -27.38 25.12
CA ALA A 171 10.36 -27.98 26.03
C ALA A 171 10.02 -29.42 25.63
N VAL A 172 9.75 -29.69 24.35
CA VAL A 172 9.49 -31.04 23.83
C VAL A 172 10.70 -31.96 24.01
N SER A 173 11.92 -31.45 23.80
CA SER A 173 13.14 -32.22 24.01
C SER A 173 13.36 -32.58 25.49
N LEU A 174 13.03 -31.65 26.41
CA LEU A 174 13.05 -31.90 27.86
C LEU A 174 11.97 -32.91 28.27
N PHE A 175 10.80 -32.89 27.64
CA PHE A 175 9.73 -33.88 27.88
C PHE A 175 10.10 -35.28 27.36
N ASN A 176 10.79 -35.37 26.22
CA ASN A 176 11.16 -36.66 25.61
C ASN A 176 12.37 -37.33 26.27
N ASN A 177 13.25 -36.57 26.92
CA ASN A 177 14.29 -37.15 27.78
C ASN A 177 13.65 -37.65 29.07
N SER A 178 13.36 -38.96 29.09
CA SER A 178 12.61 -39.72 30.11
C SER A 178 13.09 -39.60 31.55
N ASP A 179 14.26 -38.99 31.81
CA ASP A 179 14.82 -38.78 33.15
C ASP A 179 14.05 -37.73 33.97
N TRP A 180 13.11 -37.00 33.35
CA TRP A 180 12.30 -35.96 34.00
C TRP A 180 10.97 -36.45 34.59
N LEU A 181 10.56 -37.68 34.26
CA LEU A 181 9.45 -38.33 34.94
C LEU A 181 9.95 -38.78 36.31
N GLY A 182 9.31 -38.32 37.40
CA GLY A 182 9.60 -38.81 38.73
C GLY A 182 9.48 -40.35 38.79
N SER A 183 10.05 -40.98 39.80
CA SER A 183 10.00 -42.45 39.99
C SER A 183 8.56 -43.02 40.03
N ASP A 184 7.57 -42.15 40.19
CA ASP A 184 6.13 -42.38 40.15
C ASP A 184 5.50 -42.21 38.75
N GLY A 185 6.29 -41.96 37.71
CA GLY A 185 5.84 -41.81 36.33
C GLY A 185 4.99 -40.56 36.09
N LYS A 186 5.02 -39.59 37.02
CA LYS A 186 4.30 -38.33 36.93
C LYS A 186 5.28 -37.18 36.76
N PRO A 187 5.01 -36.22 35.85
CA PRO A 187 5.80 -35.00 35.78
C PRO A 187 5.63 -34.26 37.11
N PRO A 188 6.70 -33.68 37.68
CA PRO A 188 6.60 -32.85 38.88
C PRO A 188 5.57 -31.73 38.62
N ASN A 189 4.79 -31.39 39.65
CA ASN A 189 3.69 -30.42 39.62
C ASN A 189 4.16 -29.03 39.19
N PHE A 190 4.43 -28.87 37.90
CA PHE A 190 4.48 -27.59 37.25
C PHE A 190 3.02 -27.21 37.03
N GLU A 191 2.50 -26.30 37.86
CA GLU A 191 1.27 -25.56 37.58
C GLU A 191 1.48 -24.75 36.30
N LEU A 192 1.45 -25.46 35.17
CA LEU A 192 1.68 -24.92 33.86
C LEU A 192 0.35 -24.34 33.39
N SER A 193 0.15 -23.04 33.61
CA SER A 193 -1.04 -22.30 33.13
C SER A 193 -1.25 -22.38 31.61
N THR A 194 -0.32 -22.95 30.85
CA THR A 194 -0.43 -23.26 29.42
C THR A 194 -1.11 -24.60 29.10
N ARG A 195 -1.14 -25.58 30.02
CA ARG A 195 -1.85 -26.86 29.77
C ARG A 195 -3.35 -26.67 29.65
N ASN A 196 -3.93 -25.80 30.48
CA ASN A 196 -5.35 -25.44 30.37
C ASN A 196 -5.66 -24.77 29.03
N LEU A 197 -4.71 -24.05 28.42
CA LEU A 197 -4.89 -23.39 27.11
C LEU A 197 -4.86 -24.39 25.95
N GLU A 198 -3.96 -25.38 25.99
CA GLU A 198 -3.92 -26.45 24.99
C GLU A 198 -5.11 -27.39 25.13
N ASP A 199 -5.47 -27.79 26.35
CA ASP A 199 -6.63 -28.66 26.60
C ASP A 199 -7.94 -27.94 26.27
N GLU A 200 -8.07 -26.64 26.56
CA GLU A 200 -9.24 -25.85 26.18
C GLU A 200 -9.31 -25.65 24.66
N ALA A 201 -8.17 -25.36 24.00
CA ALA A 201 -8.10 -25.29 22.53
C ALA A 201 -8.46 -26.65 21.89
N MET A 202 -7.90 -27.75 22.37
CA MET A 202 -8.18 -29.11 21.90
C MET A 202 -9.63 -29.52 22.19
N SER A 203 -10.21 -29.09 23.31
CA SER A 203 -11.64 -29.31 23.60
C SER A 203 -12.56 -28.53 22.66
N LEU A 204 -12.16 -27.32 22.24
CA LEU A 204 -12.87 -26.54 21.23
C LEU A 204 -12.76 -27.18 19.83
N PHE A 205 -11.63 -27.80 19.50
CA PHE A 205 -11.46 -28.56 18.27
C PHE A 205 -12.29 -29.85 18.26
N ASN A 206 -12.31 -30.60 19.36
CA ASN A 206 -13.01 -31.88 19.47
C ASN A 206 -14.55 -31.76 19.50
N ASN A 207 -15.11 -30.61 19.90
CA ASN A 207 -16.56 -30.41 20.01
C ASN A 207 -17.23 -29.77 18.77
N SER A 208 -16.51 -29.58 17.67
CA SER A 208 -16.98 -28.75 16.57
C SER A 208 -17.15 -29.55 15.27
N ASP A 209 -18.25 -29.29 14.54
CA ASP A 209 -18.61 -29.77 13.18
C ASP A 209 -17.59 -29.37 12.07
N TRP A 210 -16.34 -29.17 12.44
CA TRP A 210 -15.25 -28.60 11.64
C TRP A 210 -14.25 -29.65 11.17
N LEU A 211 -14.25 -30.84 11.78
CA LEU A 211 -13.60 -32.01 11.20
C LEU A 211 -14.22 -32.21 9.82
N GLY A 212 -13.38 -32.30 8.78
CA GLY A 212 -13.86 -32.72 7.48
C GLY A 212 -14.60 -34.05 7.62
N SER A 213 -15.42 -34.42 6.63
CA SER A 213 -16.13 -35.71 6.62
C SER A 213 -15.21 -36.93 6.82
N ASP A 214 -13.90 -36.73 6.63
CA ASP A 214 -12.79 -37.63 6.84
C ASP A 214 -12.23 -37.67 8.28
N GLY A 215 -12.79 -36.93 9.23
CA GLY A 215 -12.41 -36.98 10.65
C GLY A 215 -11.03 -36.39 10.97
N ASN A 216 -10.33 -35.86 9.97
CA ASN A 216 -9.08 -35.15 10.17
C ASN A 216 -9.37 -33.67 10.46
N PRO A 217 -8.71 -33.07 11.47
CA PRO A 217 -8.70 -31.63 11.58
C PRO A 217 -8.13 -31.06 10.27
N PRO A 218 -8.74 -30.03 9.67
CA PRO A 218 -8.08 -29.33 8.58
C PRO A 218 -6.69 -28.94 9.09
N ASN A 219 -5.66 -29.10 8.26
CA ASN A 219 -4.28 -28.70 8.57
C ASN A 219 -4.23 -27.17 8.79
N PHE A 220 -4.75 -26.72 9.92
CA PHE A 220 -4.78 -25.34 10.34
C PHE A 220 -3.36 -25.00 10.75
N GLY A 221 -2.73 -24.13 9.97
CA GLY A 221 -1.48 -23.49 10.35
C GLY A 221 -1.62 -22.87 11.75
N VAL A 222 -0.62 -23.18 12.58
CA VAL A 222 -0.34 -22.71 13.94
C VAL A 222 -1.10 -21.44 14.38
N MET A 223 -1.70 -21.54 15.57
CA MET A 223 -2.43 -20.51 16.29
C MET A 223 -1.49 -19.44 16.87
N TYR A 224 -1.47 -18.23 16.30
CA TYR A 224 -0.64 -17.13 16.81
C TYR A 224 -1.33 -16.39 17.97
N THR A 225 -0.98 -16.70 19.21
CA THR A 225 -1.44 -15.94 20.38
C THR A 225 -0.45 -14.80 20.70
N SER A 226 -0.54 -13.71 19.94
CA SER A 226 0.22 -12.51 20.28
C SER A 226 -0.44 -11.79 21.47
N LYS A 227 -0.04 -12.09 22.71
CA LYS A 227 -0.19 -11.12 23.83
C LYS A 227 0.28 -9.76 23.34
N THR A 228 -0.57 -8.74 23.52
CA THR A 228 -0.49 -7.36 23.00
C THR A 228 0.95 -6.88 22.88
N SER A 229 1.53 -7.11 21.70
CA SER A 229 2.94 -6.84 21.44
C SER A 229 3.11 -5.39 21.02
N VAL A 230 4.34 -4.88 21.17
CA VAL A 230 4.78 -3.56 20.66
C VAL A 230 4.29 -3.31 19.21
N ASN A 231 4.14 -4.39 18.44
CA ASN A 231 3.60 -4.38 17.08
C ASN A 231 2.17 -3.79 16.97
N THR A 232 1.30 -3.95 17.96
CA THR A 232 -0.05 -3.34 17.91
C THR A 232 0.01 -1.81 17.79
N TYR A 233 1.08 -1.18 18.30
CA TYR A 233 1.23 0.28 18.28
C TYR A 233 2.05 0.80 17.08
N ILE A 234 2.99 0.01 16.54
CA ILE A 234 3.83 0.45 15.41
C ILE A 234 2.98 0.74 14.17
N THR A 235 2.02 -0.13 13.84
CA THR A 235 1.17 0.06 12.64
C THR A 235 0.36 1.37 12.69
N PRO A 236 -0.45 1.67 13.72
CA PRO A 236 -1.22 2.92 13.75
C PRO A 236 -0.32 4.16 13.78
N VAL A 237 0.82 4.12 14.47
CA VAL A 237 1.82 5.21 14.43
C VAL A 237 2.35 5.40 13.01
N THR A 238 2.73 4.32 12.32
CA THR A 238 3.20 4.37 10.93
C THR A 238 2.14 4.98 10.00
N VAL A 239 0.88 4.56 10.16
CA VAL A 239 -0.23 5.07 9.38
C VAL A 239 -0.45 6.56 9.65
N PHE A 240 -0.44 6.96 10.92
CA PHE A 240 -0.61 8.35 11.35
C PHE A 240 0.48 9.27 10.79
N ILE A 241 1.75 8.87 10.91
CA ILE A 241 2.89 9.62 10.35
C ILE A 241 2.77 9.72 8.83
N SER A 242 2.47 8.61 8.16
CA SER A 242 2.34 8.57 6.70
C SER A 242 1.27 9.54 6.19
N TYR A 243 0.09 9.53 6.81
CA TYR A 243 -0.98 10.43 6.39
C TYR A 243 -0.77 11.89 6.83
N SER A 244 -0.07 12.13 7.95
CA SER A 244 0.35 13.48 8.32
C SER A 244 1.25 14.11 7.25
N ILE A 245 2.20 13.33 6.71
CA ILE A 245 3.05 13.76 5.59
C ILE A 245 2.21 14.02 4.33
N VAL A 246 1.29 13.11 3.98
CA VAL A 246 0.41 13.28 2.80
C VAL A 246 -0.44 14.55 2.93
N ILE A 247 -1.06 14.78 4.08
CA ILE A 247 -1.87 15.97 4.35
C ILE A 247 -1.01 17.23 4.25
N TYR A 248 0.16 17.25 4.90
CA TYR A 248 1.10 18.37 4.82
C TYR A 248 1.49 18.68 3.36
N CYS A 249 1.97 17.70 2.62
CA CYS A 249 2.34 17.87 1.21
C CYS A 249 1.15 18.33 0.37
N THR A 250 -0.04 17.79 0.60
CA THR A 250 -1.27 18.17 -0.13
C THR A 250 -1.64 19.63 0.10
N ILE A 251 -1.60 20.10 1.35
CA ILE A 251 -1.89 21.49 1.70
C ILE A 251 -0.90 22.41 0.98
N TRP A 252 0.41 22.13 1.09
CA TRP A 252 1.43 22.96 0.47
C TRP A 252 1.39 22.98 -1.05
N ILE A 253 1.22 21.82 -1.68
CA ILE A 253 1.03 21.71 -3.14
C ILE A 253 -0.20 22.54 -3.55
N SER A 254 -1.30 22.43 -2.82
CA SER A 254 -2.53 23.17 -3.12
C SER A 254 -2.36 24.67 -2.97
N LEU A 255 -1.68 25.15 -1.92
CA LEU A 255 -1.36 26.56 -1.71
C LEU A 255 -0.45 27.12 -2.81
N LYS A 256 0.63 26.41 -3.16
CA LYS A 256 1.55 26.82 -4.23
C LYS A 256 0.81 26.90 -5.57
N MET A 257 0.00 25.89 -5.89
CA MET A 257 -0.78 25.85 -7.12
C MET A 257 -1.84 26.95 -7.16
N TRP A 258 -2.50 27.24 -6.04
CA TRP A 258 -3.45 28.35 -5.95
C TRP A 258 -2.77 29.70 -6.23
N LYS A 259 -1.59 29.93 -5.64
CA LYS A 259 -0.78 31.13 -5.91
C LYS A 259 -0.36 31.23 -7.39
N LEU A 260 0.09 30.12 -7.99
CA LEU A 260 0.44 30.08 -9.41
C LEU A 260 -0.76 30.38 -10.31
N ARG A 261 -1.96 29.88 -9.96
CA ARG A 261 -3.20 30.18 -10.70
C ARG A 261 -3.58 31.65 -10.61
N ALA A 262 -3.39 32.29 -9.45
CA ALA A 262 -3.65 33.71 -9.28
C ALA A 262 -2.71 34.55 -10.16
N MET A 263 -1.42 34.21 -10.21
CA MET A 263 -0.43 34.88 -11.07
C MET A 263 -0.69 34.63 -12.56
N GLN A 264 -1.18 33.44 -12.91
CA GLN A 264 -1.49 33.04 -14.28
C GLN A 264 -2.85 33.51 -14.79
N ALA A 265 -3.63 34.26 -14.00
CA ALA A 265 -4.91 34.84 -14.45
C ALA A 265 -4.74 35.71 -15.71
N ASN A 266 -3.54 36.23 -15.96
CA ASN A 266 -3.18 37.01 -17.14
C ASN A 266 -2.51 36.20 -18.28
N SER A 267 -2.32 34.89 -18.12
CA SER A 267 -1.64 34.02 -19.12
C SER A 267 -2.63 33.17 -19.93
N THR A 268 -2.23 32.76 -21.15
CA THR A 268 -3.09 32.07 -22.13
C THR A 268 -3.76 30.81 -21.57
N GLY A 269 -5.09 30.73 -21.70
CA GLY A 269 -5.96 29.78 -20.98
C GLY A 269 -5.74 28.28 -21.21
N ARG A 270 -4.86 27.86 -22.12
CA ARG A 270 -4.57 26.44 -22.43
C ARG A 270 -3.76 25.76 -21.31
N ASN A 271 -2.80 26.45 -20.72
CA ASN A 271 -1.96 25.88 -19.64
C ASN A 271 -2.75 25.66 -18.34
N ARG A 272 -3.72 26.53 -18.07
CA ARG A 272 -4.58 26.49 -16.87
C ARG A 272 -5.40 25.20 -16.77
N ARG A 273 -5.97 24.73 -17.88
CA ARG A 273 -6.80 23.51 -17.90
C ARG A 273 -5.99 22.24 -17.64
N SER A 274 -4.79 22.14 -18.24
CA SER A 274 -3.93 20.96 -18.06
C SER A 274 -3.43 20.84 -16.62
N GLN A 275 -3.05 21.97 -15.99
CA GLN A 275 -2.58 21.97 -14.61
C GLN A 275 -3.69 21.66 -13.61
N SER A 276 -4.92 22.15 -13.83
CA SER A 276 -6.05 21.84 -12.95
C SER A 276 -6.44 20.36 -13.01
N GLN A 277 -6.42 19.76 -14.21
CA GLN A 277 -6.71 18.33 -14.36
C GLN A 277 -5.71 17.48 -13.60
N LEU A 278 -4.42 17.79 -13.70
CA LEU A 278 -3.39 17.09 -12.95
C LEU A 278 -3.67 17.19 -11.44
N GLN A 279 -3.99 18.36 -10.91
CA GLN A 279 -4.24 18.50 -9.47
C GLN A 279 -5.42 17.64 -8.97
N THR A 280 -6.53 17.59 -9.73
CA THR A 280 -7.66 16.72 -9.39
C THR A 280 -7.26 15.25 -9.39
N VAL A 281 -6.46 14.81 -10.38
CA VAL A 281 -5.87 13.45 -10.38
C VAL A 281 -5.12 13.19 -9.09
N LEU A 282 -4.20 14.09 -8.73
CA LEU A 282 -3.29 13.87 -7.61
C LEU A 282 -4.06 13.79 -6.29
N PHE A 283 -5.12 14.61 -6.14
CA PHE A 283 -6.00 14.58 -4.97
C PHE A 283 -6.83 13.31 -4.90
N CYS A 284 -7.48 12.91 -6.00
CA CYS A 284 -8.25 11.66 -6.04
C CYS A 284 -7.35 10.44 -5.75
N GLN A 285 -6.12 10.42 -6.26
CA GLN A 285 -5.14 9.37 -5.97
C GLN A 285 -4.66 9.36 -4.52
N ALA A 286 -4.77 10.46 -3.76
CA ALA A 286 -4.48 10.46 -2.32
C ALA A 286 -5.68 9.98 -1.52
N LEU A 287 -6.85 10.54 -1.85
CA LEU A 287 -8.05 10.40 -1.05
C LEU A 287 -8.59 8.97 -1.12
N ILE A 288 -8.59 8.38 -2.32
CA ILE A 288 -9.23 7.09 -2.51
C ILE A 288 -8.44 5.97 -1.78
N PRO A 289 -7.10 5.83 -1.94
CA PRO A 289 -6.33 4.83 -1.18
C PRO A 289 -6.34 5.07 0.33
N PHE A 290 -6.44 6.34 0.76
CA PHE A 290 -6.66 6.66 2.17
C PHE A 290 -7.97 6.09 2.69
N LEU A 291 -9.08 6.31 1.97
CA LEU A 291 -10.38 5.80 2.37
C LEU A 291 -10.47 4.28 2.30
N THR A 292 -9.87 3.65 1.28
CA THR A 292 -9.97 2.19 1.09
C THR A 292 -8.97 1.40 1.93
N SER A 293 -7.77 1.91 2.17
CA SER A 293 -6.71 1.17 2.87
C SER A 293 -6.30 1.80 4.21
N GLY A 294 -6.20 3.14 4.26
CA GLY A 294 -5.82 3.85 5.47
C GLY A 294 -6.86 3.74 6.58
N VAL A 295 -8.10 4.12 6.27
CA VAL A 295 -9.23 4.12 7.23
C VAL A 295 -9.56 2.72 7.70
N SER A 296 -9.63 1.75 6.80
CA SER A 296 -9.86 0.33 7.13
C SER A 296 -8.77 -0.21 8.05
N THR A 297 -7.49 0.05 7.74
CA THR A 297 -6.36 -0.39 8.58
C THR A 297 -6.40 0.29 9.95
N LEU A 298 -6.65 1.60 10.02
CA LEU A 298 -6.78 2.29 11.31
C LEU A 298 -7.94 1.76 12.13
N ALA A 299 -9.11 1.56 11.53
CA ALA A 299 -10.28 1.03 12.23
C ALA A 299 -10.02 -0.38 12.79
N ILE A 300 -9.37 -1.25 12.00
CA ILE A 300 -8.90 -2.57 12.44
C ILE A 300 -8.00 -2.42 13.66
N GLN A 301 -6.96 -1.58 13.60
CA GLN A 301 -5.98 -1.41 14.68
C GLN A 301 -6.59 -0.80 15.96
N ILE A 302 -7.43 0.22 15.80
CA ILE A 302 -8.19 0.84 16.90
C ILE A 302 -9.05 -0.22 17.58
N GLY A 303 -9.77 -1.05 16.81
CA GLY A 303 -10.54 -2.16 17.36
C GLY A 303 -9.69 -3.13 18.18
N LYS A 304 -8.45 -3.43 17.73
CA LYS A 304 -7.51 -4.28 18.50
C LYS A 304 -7.11 -3.62 19.83
N ILE A 305 -6.79 -2.32 19.80
CA ILE A 305 -6.32 -1.57 20.98
C ILE A 305 -7.42 -1.49 22.04
N PHE A 306 -8.67 -1.27 21.63
CA PHE A 306 -9.81 -1.18 22.55
C PHE A 306 -10.40 -2.54 22.93
N GLY A 307 -9.79 -3.66 22.50
CA GLY A 307 -10.29 -4.99 22.79
C GLY A 307 -11.73 -5.22 22.28
N LEU A 308 -12.14 -4.53 21.21
CA LEU A 308 -13.49 -4.68 20.67
C LEU A 308 -13.64 -6.12 20.17
N SER A 309 -14.54 -6.87 20.81
CA SER A 309 -14.83 -8.26 20.47
C SER A 309 -15.22 -8.34 19.00
N GLN A 310 -14.35 -8.98 18.23
CA GLN A 310 -14.29 -9.01 16.76
C GLN A 310 -15.65 -8.97 16.06
N PRO A 311 -16.10 -7.79 15.62
CA PRO A 311 -17.38 -7.70 14.94
C PRO A 311 -17.24 -8.08 13.47
N TRP A 312 -18.36 -8.43 12.85
CA TRP A 312 -18.51 -8.68 11.42
C TRP A 312 -17.84 -7.61 10.53
N TRP A 313 -17.67 -6.37 11.00
CA TRP A 313 -17.01 -5.31 10.24
C TRP A 313 -15.52 -5.57 9.98
N PHE A 314 -14.77 -6.29 10.84
CA PHE A 314 -13.35 -6.61 10.58
C PHE A 314 -13.22 -7.38 9.27
N PHE A 315 -14.10 -8.36 9.05
CA PHE A 315 -14.13 -9.14 7.83
C PHE A 315 -14.32 -8.23 6.60
N TYR A 316 -15.33 -7.35 6.61
CA TYR A 316 -15.59 -6.44 5.48
C TYR A 316 -14.47 -5.41 5.25
N LEU A 317 -13.87 -4.86 6.31
CA LEU A 317 -12.72 -3.96 6.17
C LEU A 317 -11.50 -4.66 5.57
N ASN A 318 -11.28 -5.93 5.92
CA ASN A 318 -10.24 -6.73 5.28
C ASN A 318 -10.57 -7.02 3.82
N LEU A 319 -11.83 -7.32 3.47
CA LEU A 319 -12.24 -7.44 2.07
C LEU A 319 -11.96 -6.14 1.31
N ILE A 320 -12.30 -4.97 1.85
CA ILE A 320 -12.02 -3.68 1.21
C ILE A 320 -10.51 -3.46 1.03
N ASN A 321 -9.69 -3.87 2.01
CA ASN A 321 -8.23 -3.78 1.92
C ASN A 321 -7.64 -4.56 0.75
N THR A 322 -8.21 -5.72 0.38
CA THR A 322 -7.71 -6.52 -0.76
C THR A 322 -7.87 -5.80 -2.10
N TRP A 323 -8.75 -4.81 -2.18
CA TRP A 323 -8.97 -4.01 -3.38
C TRP A 323 -8.00 -2.83 -3.52
N SER A 324 -7.12 -2.58 -2.55
CA SER A 324 -6.14 -1.49 -2.66
C SER A 324 -5.32 -1.54 -3.96
N PRO A 325 -4.77 -2.69 -4.41
CA PRO A 325 -4.01 -2.79 -5.66
C PRO A 325 -4.87 -2.64 -6.93
N VAL A 326 -6.20 -2.72 -6.81
CA VAL A 326 -7.15 -2.49 -7.92
C VAL A 326 -7.45 -1.01 -8.06
N VAL A 327 -7.70 -0.36 -6.92
CA VAL A 327 -8.18 1.02 -6.86
C VAL A 327 -7.10 2.01 -7.31
N ASN A 328 -5.84 1.79 -6.92
CA ASN A 328 -4.70 2.61 -7.34
C ASN A 328 -4.61 2.79 -8.87
N PRO A 329 -4.47 1.72 -9.67
CA PRO A 329 -4.36 1.85 -11.11
C PRO A 329 -5.68 2.28 -11.77
N LEU A 330 -6.84 1.87 -11.22
CA LEU A 330 -8.14 2.31 -11.74
C LEU A 330 -8.28 3.83 -11.72
N VAL A 331 -7.95 4.45 -10.58
CA VAL A 331 -8.00 5.91 -10.41
C VAL A 331 -6.98 6.58 -11.35
N ALA A 332 -5.77 6.03 -11.47
CA ALA A 332 -4.79 6.55 -12.41
C ALA A 332 -5.29 6.53 -13.86
N LEU A 333 -5.89 5.41 -14.30
CA LEU A 333 -6.41 5.24 -15.65
C LEU A 333 -7.61 6.16 -15.94
N ILE A 334 -8.53 6.33 -14.97
CA ILE A 334 -9.73 7.15 -15.14
C ILE A 334 -9.37 8.65 -15.13
N VAL A 335 -8.55 9.08 -14.18
CA VAL A 335 -8.39 10.52 -13.94
C VAL A 335 -7.31 11.12 -14.88
N ILE A 336 -6.26 10.38 -15.23
CA ILE A 336 -5.17 10.88 -16.10
C ILE A 336 -5.64 10.87 -17.55
N ALA A 337 -5.94 12.05 -18.11
CA ALA A 337 -6.57 12.17 -19.43
C ALA A 337 -5.83 11.43 -20.57
N PRO A 338 -4.47 11.46 -20.69
CA PRO A 338 -3.77 10.64 -21.68
C PRO A 338 -4.02 9.13 -21.53
N TYR A 339 -4.09 8.63 -20.30
CA TYR A 339 -4.33 7.21 -20.03
C TYR A 339 -5.79 6.84 -20.25
N ARG A 340 -6.74 7.70 -19.83
CA ARG A 340 -8.17 7.50 -20.10
C ARG A 340 -8.46 7.44 -21.59
N LYS A 341 -7.91 8.38 -22.38
CA LYS A 341 -8.06 8.39 -23.84
C LYS A 341 -7.51 7.12 -24.47
N PHE A 342 -6.40 6.61 -23.93
CA PHE A 342 -5.80 5.37 -24.39
C PHE A 342 -6.71 4.16 -24.12
N VAL A 343 -7.35 4.07 -22.96
CA VAL A 343 -8.28 2.98 -22.62
C VAL A 343 -9.59 3.06 -23.41
N LEU A 344 -10.16 4.27 -23.59
CA LEU A 344 -11.45 4.44 -24.27
C LEU A 344 -11.36 4.44 -25.80
N HIS A 345 -10.21 4.81 -26.37
CA HIS A 345 -10.02 4.90 -27.82
C HIS A 345 -8.71 4.22 -28.26
N PRO A 346 -8.56 2.91 -28.03
CA PRO A 346 -7.31 2.20 -28.34
C PRO A 346 -6.96 2.24 -29.84
N PHE A 347 -7.95 2.34 -30.72
CA PHE A 347 -7.77 2.20 -32.19
C PHE A 347 -7.85 3.50 -33.00
N ASN A 348 -8.21 4.64 -32.39
CA ASN A 348 -8.46 5.87 -33.18
C ASN A 348 -7.29 6.85 -33.22
N SER A 349 -6.11 6.46 -32.73
CA SER A 349 -4.92 7.30 -32.87
C SER A 349 -4.26 7.09 -34.24
N LYS A 350 -4.83 7.68 -35.29
CA LYS A 350 -3.94 8.22 -36.32
C LYS A 350 -2.99 9.14 -35.57
N VAL A 351 -1.71 8.79 -35.59
CA VAL A 351 -0.64 9.62 -35.06
C VAL A 351 -0.78 10.94 -35.83
N GLU A 352 -1.44 11.93 -35.23
CA GLU A 352 -1.19 13.32 -35.56
C GLU A 352 0.27 13.52 -35.20
N THR A 353 1.13 13.15 -36.15
CA THR A 353 2.48 13.65 -36.26
C THR A 353 2.25 15.14 -36.28
N SER A 354 2.35 15.78 -35.12
CA SER A 354 2.54 17.20 -35.01
C SER A 354 3.85 17.49 -35.74
N SER A 355 3.79 17.48 -37.08
CA SER A 355 4.49 18.45 -37.88
C SER A 355 4.03 19.78 -37.31
N THR A 356 4.74 20.25 -36.30
CA THR A 356 5.28 21.59 -36.31
C THR A 356 5.76 21.87 -37.73
N ASN A 357 4.80 22.19 -38.60
CA ASN A 357 4.95 23.27 -39.54
C ASN A 357 5.37 24.42 -38.64
N VAL A 358 6.69 24.54 -38.50
CA VAL A 358 7.37 25.82 -38.39
C VAL A 358 6.67 26.65 -39.44
N HIS A 359 5.64 27.38 -39.03
CA HIS A 359 5.12 28.45 -39.82
C HIS A 359 6.36 29.31 -40.06
N PRO A 360 6.90 29.40 -41.28
CA PRO A 360 8.00 30.29 -41.53
C PRO A 360 7.46 31.64 -41.11
N GLN A 361 7.94 32.13 -39.97
CA GLN A 361 7.66 33.47 -39.53
C GLN A 361 7.98 34.33 -40.73
N ARG A 362 6.92 34.93 -41.29
CA ARG A 362 6.98 35.96 -42.30
C ARG A 362 8.18 36.85 -41.95
N LYS A 363 9.25 36.71 -42.74
CA LYS A 363 10.16 37.80 -43.09
C LYS A 363 9.31 38.88 -43.75
N HIS A 364 8.53 39.63 -42.97
CA HIS A 364 7.77 40.77 -43.47
C HIS A 364 7.64 41.86 -42.41
N GLU A 365 8.72 42.08 -41.67
CA GLU A 365 8.86 43.25 -40.79
C GLU A 365 10.24 43.92 -40.88
N SER A 366 10.95 43.72 -42.00
CA SER A 366 12.18 44.45 -42.33
C SER A 366 11.96 45.63 -43.29
N THR A 367 10.72 46.10 -43.50
CA THR A 367 10.44 47.23 -44.43
C THR A 367 9.70 48.42 -43.78
N LEU A 368 9.48 48.44 -42.46
CA LEU A 368 8.78 49.54 -41.78
C LEU A 368 9.53 50.24 -40.63
N MET A 369 10.82 49.95 -40.44
CA MET A 369 11.67 50.69 -39.48
C MET A 369 12.75 51.56 -40.15
N SER A 370 12.76 51.69 -41.48
CA SER A 370 13.68 52.59 -42.20
C SER A 370 13.18 54.04 -42.33
N ASN A 371 12.18 54.46 -41.54
CA ASN A 371 11.66 55.83 -41.64
C ASN A 371 11.32 56.50 -40.29
N ARG A 372 12.04 56.12 -39.21
CA ARG A 372 12.07 56.95 -38.01
C ARG A 372 13.44 57.62 -37.87
N ASN A 373 13.59 58.59 -38.78
CA ASN A 373 14.38 59.80 -38.64
C ASN A 373 14.70 60.16 -37.17
N HIS A 374 15.98 60.36 -36.86
CA HIS A 374 16.56 61.71 -36.88
C HIS A 374 15.85 62.65 -35.91
N ASN A 375 16.13 62.51 -34.61
CA ASN A 375 16.26 63.64 -33.68
C ASN A 375 16.60 63.15 -32.28
N SER A 376 17.90 63.11 -31.95
CA SER A 376 18.44 63.46 -30.62
C SER A 376 19.95 63.24 -30.61
N ASN A 377 20.64 64.00 -31.47
CA ASN A 377 21.98 64.44 -31.13
C ASN A 377 21.87 65.48 -30.00
N ASN A 378 22.89 65.50 -29.15
CA ASN A 378 23.16 66.46 -28.08
C ASN A 378 22.37 66.23 -26.78
N ILE A 379 23.04 65.62 -25.80
CA ILE A 379 23.57 66.41 -24.67
C ILE A 379 24.83 65.71 -24.14
N ILE A 380 25.87 66.53 -24.17
CA ILE A 380 27.26 66.36 -23.76
C ILE A 380 27.39 66.59 -22.23
N LYS A 381 28.51 66.12 -21.67
CA LYS A 381 29.24 66.55 -20.44
C LYS A 381 28.92 65.78 -19.16
N VAL A 382 29.85 65.00 -18.58
CA VAL A 382 31.19 65.29 -17.99
C VAL A 382 31.08 65.48 -16.46
N VAL A 383 32.18 65.11 -15.80
CA VAL A 383 32.51 65.17 -14.36
C VAL A 383 32.13 63.87 -13.63
N GLY A 384 33.02 63.11 -13.00
CA GLY A 384 34.42 63.31 -12.65
C GLY A 384 34.71 62.67 -11.30
N LYS A 385 35.90 62.06 -11.19
CA LYS A 385 36.54 61.40 -10.03
C LYS A 385 36.11 59.96 -9.71
#